data_AF-A0A5J5B2C2-F1
#
_entry.id   AF-A0A5J5B2C2-F1
#
_cell.length_a   1.000
_cell.length_b   1.000
_cell.length_c   1.000
_cell.angle_alpha   90.00
_cell.angle_beta   90.00
_cell.angle_gamma   90.00
#
_symmetry.space_group_name_H-M   'P 1'
#
loop_
_entity.id
_entity.type
_entity.pdbx_description
1 polymer ?
#
loop_
_entity_poly.entity_id
_entity_poly.type
_entity_poly.pdbx_seq_one_letter_code
_entity_poly.pdbx_strand_id
1 'polypeptide(L)'
;MAFSALISSSPHLYIPKRRPISQRTIRCSSSSSSSLSLASTKFDLRTYWTNLIGEINQKLDEAISAQYPQQIYEAMRYSVLAKSAKRAPPVMCVAACELFGGNRLAAFPAACALEMVHAASLIHDDLPCMDDDPSRRGQPSSHTIFGIDMAILAGDALFPLGFRHIVSHTPAGPCP
;
A
#
# COMPACT_ATOMS: atom_id res chain seq x y z
N MET A 1 -9.39 54.79 -24.46
CA MET A 1 -9.35 54.51 -23.01
C MET A 1 -8.03 53.81 -22.73
N ALA A 2 -7.07 54.53 -22.16
CA ALA A 2 -5.78 53.99 -21.75
C ALA A 2 -5.94 53.34 -20.36
N PHE A 3 -5.44 52.12 -20.19
CA PHE A 3 -5.22 51.54 -18.86
C PHE A 3 -3.75 51.22 -18.69
N SER A 4 -3.20 51.85 -17.66
CA SER A 4 -1.80 51.95 -17.28
C SER A 4 -1.19 50.63 -16.82
N ALA A 5 0.10 50.49 -17.09
CA ALA A 5 1.00 49.54 -16.44
C ALA A 5 1.52 50.13 -15.11
N LEU A 6 1.40 49.38 -14.01
CA LEU A 6 2.16 49.53 -12.77
C LEU A 6 2.43 48.10 -12.22
N ILE A 7 3.66 47.60 -12.36
CA ILE A 7 4.72 47.52 -11.35
C ILE A 7 4.50 46.43 -10.27
N SER A 8 5.37 45.41 -10.36
CA SER A 8 6.14 44.75 -9.30
C SER A 8 5.43 44.14 -8.08
N SER A 9 5.70 42.84 -7.84
CA SER A 9 6.51 42.40 -6.68
C SER A 9 6.70 40.88 -6.70
N SER A 10 7.96 40.44 -6.80
CA SER A 10 8.36 39.03 -6.66
C SER A 10 8.15 38.52 -5.22
N PRO A 11 7.68 37.29 -4.99
CA PRO A 11 7.68 36.72 -3.65
C PRO A 11 9.10 36.29 -3.28
N HIS A 12 9.67 37.02 -2.34
CA HIS A 12 10.95 36.77 -1.71
C HIS A 12 10.86 35.48 -0.87
N LEU A 13 11.35 34.36 -1.41
CA LEU A 13 11.50 33.10 -0.67
C LEU A 13 12.45 33.29 0.51
N TYR A 14 11.89 33.30 1.71
CA TYR A 14 12.64 33.42 2.95
C TYR A 14 13.18 32.05 3.38
N ILE A 15 14.47 31.79 3.07
CA ILE A 15 15.21 30.62 3.56
C ILE A 15 15.79 30.97 4.94
N PRO A 16 15.44 30.27 6.03
CA PRO A 16 16.04 30.54 7.33
C PRO A 16 17.53 30.15 7.35
N LYS A 17 18.39 31.07 7.80
CA LYS A 17 19.83 30.85 8.06
C LYS A 17 20.00 29.72 9.08
N ARG A 18 20.79 28.69 8.71
CA ARG A 18 21.29 27.67 9.64
C ARG A 18 22.09 28.35 10.76
N ARG A 19 21.72 28.07 12.02
CA ARG A 19 22.52 28.45 13.19
C ARG A 19 23.78 27.57 13.26
N PRO A 20 24.94 28.10 13.65
CA PRO A 20 26.15 27.31 13.82
C PRO A 20 25.98 26.36 15.00
N ILE A 21 26.24 25.07 14.77
CA ILE A 21 26.27 24.04 15.82
C ILE A 21 27.51 24.29 16.67
N SER A 22 27.30 24.65 17.93
CA SER A 22 28.33 24.75 18.95
C SER A 22 28.93 23.36 19.18
N GLN A 23 30.16 23.12 18.69
CA GLN A 23 30.91 21.92 19.01
C GLN A 23 31.33 21.95 20.49
N ARG A 24 30.53 21.32 21.35
CA ARG A 24 31.00 20.90 22.68
C ARG A 24 31.78 19.61 22.50
N THR A 25 33.08 19.66 22.74
CA THR A 25 33.95 18.49 22.87
C THR A 25 33.50 17.70 24.11
N ILE A 26 32.86 16.55 23.88
CA ILE A 26 32.51 15.61 24.95
C ILE A 26 33.77 14.80 25.28
N ARG A 27 34.32 15.04 26.47
CA ARG A 27 35.42 14.25 27.05
C ARG A 27 34.84 12.96 27.62
N CYS A 28 35.07 11.83 26.97
CA CYS A 28 34.66 10.52 27.50
C CYS A 28 35.69 10.01 28.52
N SER A 29 35.27 9.92 29.78
CA SER A 29 35.97 9.14 30.80
C SER A 29 35.68 7.66 30.58
N SER A 30 36.74 6.85 30.46
CA SER A 30 36.69 5.40 30.36
C SER A 30 36.04 4.81 31.61
N SER A 31 34.80 4.32 31.46
CA SER A 31 34.11 3.53 32.47
C SER A 31 33.93 2.12 31.93
N SER A 32 34.28 1.17 32.78
CA SER A 32 34.44 -0.26 32.56
C SER A 32 33.28 -0.91 31.81
N SER A 33 33.67 -1.70 30.81
CA SER A 33 32.85 -2.55 29.97
C SER A 33 31.93 -3.48 30.78
N SER A 34 30.63 -3.25 30.70
CA SER A 34 29.64 -4.33 30.78
C SER A 34 29.15 -4.56 29.36
N SER A 35 29.75 -5.54 28.68
CA SER A 35 29.32 -5.98 27.36
C SER A 35 27.97 -6.68 27.49
N LEU A 36 26.89 -5.90 27.52
CA LEU A 36 25.58 -6.40 27.11
C LEU A 36 25.77 -6.88 25.67
N SER A 37 25.70 -8.20 25.48
CA SER A 37 25.68 -8.76 24.14
C SER A 37 24.45 -8.20 23.44
N LEU A 38 24.69 -7.22 22.59
CA LEU A 38 23.69 -6.73 21.66
C LEU A 38 23.41 -7.91 20.73
N ALA A 39 22.45 -8.75 21.10
CA ALA A 39 22.04 -9.87 20.30
C ALA A 39 21.68 -9.30 18.94
N SER A 40 22.54 -9.53 17.94
CA SER A 40 22.24 -9.24 16.55
C SER A 40 21.07 -10.14 16.18
N THR A 41 19.85 -9.65 16.39
CA THR A 41 18.63 -10.31 15.94
C THR A 41 18.68 -10.30 14.42
N LYS A 42 19.14 -11.41 13.84
CA LYS A 42 19.19 -11.59 12.40
C LYS A 42 17.75 -11.56 11.90
N PHE A 43 17.32 -10.43 11.35
CA PHE A 43 15.98 -10.28 10.79
C PHE A 43 15.87 -11.12 9.52
N ASP A 44 14.89 -12.03 9.49
CA ASP A 44 14.58 -12.83 8.31
C ASP A 44 13.43 -12.20 7.51
N LEU A 45 13.81 -11.45 6.49
CA LEU A 45 12.86 -10.79 5.58
C LEU A 45 11.93 -11.79 4.88
N ARG A 46 12.42 -13.00 4.55
CA ARG A 46 11.62 -13.98 3.81
C ARG A 46 10.47 -14.50 4.67
N THR A 47 10.78 -14.85 5.92
CA THR A 47 9.78 -15.32 6.88
C THR A 47 8.78 -14.21 7.20
N TYR A 48 9.26 -13.00 7.47
CA TYR A 48 8.39 -11.83 7.69
C TYR A 48 7.42 -11.61 6.54
N TRP A 49 7.93 -11.55 5.31
CA TRP A 49 7.14 -11.31 4.10
C TRP A 49 6.11 -12.42 3.88
N THR A 50 6.51 -13.69 4.04
CA THR A 50 5.61 -14.84 3.83
C THR A 50 4.48 -14.87 4.84
N ASN A 51 4.78 -14.58 6.12
CA ASN A 51 3.76 -14.52 7.18
C ASN A 51 2.76 -13.40 6.92
N LEU A 52 3.24 -12.19 6.61
CA LEU A 52 2.36 -11.06 6.30
C LEU A 52 1.48 -11.32 5.08
N ILE A 53 2.00 -11.97 4.03
CA ILE A 53 1.17 -12.38 2.88
C ILE A 53 0.02 -13.29 3.33
N GLY A 54 0.28 -14.23 4.24
CA GLY A 54 -0.75 -15.10 4.79
C GLY A 54 -1.86 -14.32 5.51
N GLU A 55 -1.46 -13.40 6.40
CA GLU A 55 -2.38 -12.53 7.14
C GLU A 55 -3.18 -11.62 6.20
N ILE A 56 -2.53 -10.99 5.22
CA ILE A 56 -3.18 -10.11 4.23
C ILE A 56 -4.15 -10.90 3.35
N ASN A 57 -3.77 -12.09 2.89
CA ASN A 57 -4.65 -12.93 2.07
C ASN A 57 -5.91 -13.33 2.84
N GLN A 58 -5.77 -13.69 4.13
CA GLN A 58 -6.93 -13.95 4.97
C GLN A 58 -7.83 -12.71 5.09
N LYS A 59 -7.25 -11.53 5.34
CA LYS A 59 -8.01 -10.28 5.45
C LYS A 59 -8.70 -9.88 4.15
N LEU A 60 -8.07 -10.10 3.00
CA LEU A 60 -8.67 -9.88 1.68
C LEU A 60 -9.83 -10.85 1.42
N ASP A 61 -9.68 -12.11 1.82
CA ASP A 61 -10.73 -13.11 1.67
C ASP A 61 -11.97 -12.75 2.50
N GLU A 62 -11.76 -12.29 3.74
CA GLU A 62 -12.81 -11.76 4.62
C GLU A 62 -13.46 -10.48 4.02
N ALA A 63 -12.65 -9.58 3.45
CA ALA A 63 -13.09 -8.28 2.95
C ALA A 63 -13.92 -8.36 1.66
N ILE A 64 -13.68 -9.39 0.83
CA ILE A 64 -14.37 -9.59 -0.46
C ILE A 64 -15.20 -10.87 -0.39
N SER A 65 -16.12 -10.95 0.58
CA SER A 65 -17.03 -12.09 0.69
C SER A 65 -17.94 -12.20 -0.54
N ALA A 66 -18.25 -13.42 -0.97
CA ALA A 66 -19.13 -13.66 -2.10
C ALA A 66 -20.55 -13.16 -1.80
N GLN A 67 -21.04 -12.21 -2.59
CA GLN A 67 -22.36 -11.59 -2.44
C GLN A 67 -23.07 -11.53 -3.80
N TYR A 68 -24.36 -11.19 -3.79
CA TYR A 68 -25.09 -10.92 -5.02
C TYR A 68 -24.64 -9.57 -5.61
N PRO A 69 -24.40 -9.46 -6.93
CA PRO A 69 -24.43 -10.52 -7.95
C PRO A 69 -23.16 -11.38 -7.95
N GLN A 70 -23.33 -12.70 -7.85
CA GLN A 70 -22.25 -13.66 -7.55
C GLN A 70 -21.10 -13.64 -8.59
N GLN A 71 -21.43 -13.52 -9.87
CA GLN A 71 -20.42 -13.56 -10.95
C GLN A 71 -19.39 -12.43 -10.86
N ILE A 72 -19.81 -11.22 -10.44
CA ILE A 72 -18.89 -10.09 -10.29
C ILE A 72 -17.95 -10.37 -9.11
N TYR A 73 -18.48 -10.82 -7.97
CA TYR A 73 -17.68 -11.17 -6.81
C TYR A 73 -16.72 -12.34 -7.09
N GLU A 74 -17.12 -13.32 -7.90
CA GLU A 74 -16.25 -14.40 -8.35
C GLU A 74 -15.08 -13.87 -9.18
N ALA A 75 -15.33 -12.98 -10.15
CA ALA A 75 -14.28 -12.36 -10.96
C ALA A 75 -13.35 -11.45 -10.12
N MET A 76 -13.89 -10.69 -9.17
CA MET A 76 -13.10 -9.87 -8.25
C MET A 76 -12.19 -10.75 -7.38
N ARG A 77 -12.75 -11.79 -6.77
CA ARG A 77 -12.02 -12.73 -5.90
C ARG A 77 -10.98 -13.51 -6.67
N TYR A 78 -11.27 -13.91 -7.91
CA TYR A 78 -10.31 -14.60 -8.78
C TYR A 78 -9.02 -13.78 -8.94
N SER A 79 -9.16 -12.51 -9.30
CA SER A 79 -8.02 -11.62 -9.55
C SER A 79 -7.33 -11.20 -8.27
N VAL A 80 -8.09 -10.83 -7.23
CA VAL A 80 -7.51 -10.40 -5.95
C VAL A 80 -6.85 -11.57 -5.23
N LEU A 81 -7.43 -12.75 -5.15
CA LEU A 81 -6.90 -13.87 -4.36
C LEU A 81 -5.98 -14.80 -5.18
N ALA A 82 -5.49 -14.34 -6.33
CA ALA A 82 -4.58 -15.10 -7.18
C ALA A 82 -3.31 -15.53 -6.41
N LYS A 83 -3.03 -16.84 -6.40
CA LYS A 83 -1.94 -17.46 -5.63
C LYS A 83 -0.54 -16.93 -5.98
N SER A 84 -0.34 -16.48 -7.23
CA SER A 84 0.94 -15.96 -7.72
C SER A 84 1.19 -14.48 -7.38
N ALA A 85 0.37 -13.86 -6.52
CA ALA A 85 0.51 -12.45 -6.20
C ALA A 85 1.72 -12.17 -5.30
N LYS A 86 2.58 -11.23 -5.72
CA LYS A 86 3.76 -10.79 -4.95
C LYS A 86 3.38 -9.99 -3.69
N ARG A 87 2.19 -9.39 -3.66
CA ARG A 87 1.64 -8.58 -2.55
C ARG A 87 2.60 -7.50 -2.04
N ALA A 88 3.40 -6.91 -2.93
CA ALA A 88 4.36 -5.89 -2.51
C ALA A 88 3.69 -4.63 -1.93
N PRO A 89 2.66 -4.03 -2.56
CA PRO A 89 2.01 -2.85 -1.99
C PRO A 89 1.47 -3.02 -0.56
N PRO A 90 0.68 -4.08 -0.24
CA PRO A 90 0.12 -4.23 1.10
C PRO A 90 1.18 -4.58 2.15
N VAL A 91 2.19 -5.39 1.81
CA VAL A 91 3.30 -5.70 2.74
C VAL A 91 4.08 -4.44 3.08
N MET A 92 4.40 -3.61 2.08
CA MET A 92 5.11 -2.35 2.29
C MET A 92 4.29 -1.35 3.12
N CYS A 93 2.96 -1.34 2.98
CA CYS A 93 2.07 -0.53 3.80
C CYS A 93 2.15 -0.92 5.29
N VAL A 94 2.09 -2.22 5.59
CA VAL A 94 2.21 -2.72 6.97
C VAL A 94 3.60 -2.45 7.53
N ALA A 95 4.65 -2.73 6.76
CA ALA A 95 6.04 -2.48 7.17
C ALA A 95 6.31 -1.00 7.47
N ALA A 96 5.75 -0.08 6.67
CA ALA A 96 5.85 1.36 6.94
C ALA A 96 5.15 1.75 8.23
N CYS A 97 3.98 1.17 8.54
CA CYS A 97 3.29 1.42 9.81
C CYS A 97 4.14 0.95 11.00
N GLU A 98 4.70 -0.25 10.94
CA GLU A 98 5.57 -0.80 11.98
C GLU A 98 6.86 0.03 12.16
N LEU A 99 7.43 0.56 11.06
CA LEU A 99 8.63 1.40 11.09
C LEU A 99 8.43 2.68 11.94
N PHE A 100 7.22 3.25 11.92
CA PHE A 100 6.87 4.41 12.73
C PHE A 100 6.31 4.05 14.11
N GLY A 101 6.40 2.78 14.52
CA GLY A 101 5.92 2.30 15.83
C GLY A 101 4.41 2.04 15.88
N GLY A 102 3.71 2.07 14.75
CA GLY A 102 2.28 1.80 14.68
C GLY A 102 1.93 0.32 14.82
N ASN A 103 0.68 0.04 15.20
CA ASN A 103 0.15 -1.32 15.27
C ASN A 103 -0.18 -1.84 13.87
N ARG A 104 0.42 -2.96 13.46
CA ARG A 104 0.13 -3.64 12.17
C ARG A 104 -1.36 -3.86 11.91
N LEU A 105 -2.15 -4.15 12.96
CA LEU A 105 -3.59 -4.43 12.82
C LEU A 105 -4.35 -3.20 12.33
N ALA A 106 -3.89 -2.00 12.70
CA ALA A 106 -4.46 -0.75 12.22
C ALA A 106 -4.11 -0.46 10.75
N ALA A 107 -3.04 -1.07 10.22
CA ALA A 107 -2.61 -0.92 8.83
C ALA A 107 -3.32 -1.89 7.87
N PHE A 108 -3.90 -2.99 8.36
CA PHE A 108 -4.53 -3.99 7.49
C PHE A 108 -5.68 -3.46 6.61
N PRO A 109 -6.58 -2.59 7.10
CA PRO A 109 -7.59 -1.97 6.23
C PRO A 109 -6.98 -1.22 5.04
N ALA A 110 -5.92 -0.43 5.28
CA ALA A 110 -5.22 0.30 4.24
C ALA A 110 -4.47 -0.64 3.29
N ALA A 111 -3.82 -1.68 3.82
CA ALA A 111 -3.13 -2.70 3.03
C ALA A 111 -4.11 -3.44 2.10
N CYS A 112 -5.26 -3.88 2.62
CA CYS A 112 -6.28 -4.56 1.82
C CYS A 112 -6.83 -3.63 0.73
N ALA A 113 -7.14 -2.38 1.07
CA ALA A 113 -7.60 -1.39 0.10
C ALA A 113 -6.60 -1.14 -1.03
N LEU A 114 -5.30 -1.04 -0.71
CA LEU A 114 -4.24 -0.89 -1.72
C LEU A 114 -4.19 -2.09 -2.66
N GLU A 115 -4.30 -3.32 -2.15
CA GLU A 115 -4.29 -4.51 -2.99
C GLU A 115 -5.57 -4.63 -3.85
N MET A 116 -6.73 -4.21 -3.35
CA MET A 116 -7.97 -4.13 -4.15
C MET A 116 -7.81 -3.17 -5.33
N VAL A 117 -7.29 -1.97 -5.09
CA VAL A 117 -7.04 -0.96 -6.14
C VAL A 117 -5.96 -1.44 -7.10
N HIS A 118 -4.89 -2.07 -6.60
CA HIS A 118 -3.84 -2.65 -7.44
C HIS A 118 -4.37 -3.77 -8.33
N ALA A 119 -5.22 -4.66 -7.80
CA ALA A 119 -5.84 -5.72 -8.58
C ALA A 119 -6.80 -5.14 -9.63
N ALA A 120 -7.58 -4.10 -9.28
CA ALA A 120 -8.45 -3.42 -10.22
C ALA A 120 -7.68 -2.87 -11.43
N SER A 121 -6.54 -2.20 -11.19
CA SER A 121 -5.72 -1.67 -12.28
C SER A 121 -5.19 -2.78 -13.18
N LEU A 122 -4.69 -3.87 -12.60
CA LEU A 122 -4.19 -5.01 -13.38
C LEU A 122 -5.30 -5.67 -14.22
N ILE A 123 -6.52 -5.80 -13.70
CA ILE A 123 -7.63 -6.36 -14.49
C ILE A 123 -7.90 -5.52 -15.74
N HIS A 124 -7.86 -4.19 -15.61
CA HIS A 124 -8.08 -3.28 -16.73
C HIS A 124 -6.90 -3.24 -17.69
N ASP A 125 -5.66 -3.21 -17.18
CA ASP A 125 -4.44 -3.28 -18.00
C ASP A 125 -4.44 -4.53 -18.90
N ASP A 126 -4.97 -5.65 -18.43
CA ASP A 126 -5.02 -6.91 -19.18
C ASP A 126 -6.00 -6.91 -20.35
N LEU A 127 -6.91 -5.93 -20.45
CA LEU A 127 -7.97 -5.95 -21.45
C LEU A 127 -7.40 -5.86 -22.88
N PRO A 128 -8.11 -6.39 -23.89
CA PRO A 128 -7.69 -6.30 -25.30
C PRO A 128 -7.49 -4.88 -25.84
N CYS A 129 -8.09 -3.89 -25.20
CA CYS A 129 -7.92 -2.48 -25.54
C CYS A 129 -6.70 -1.81 -24.86
N MET A 130 -6.04 -2.50 -23.92
CA MET A 130 -4.84 -2.06 -23.21
C MET A 130 -3.65 -2.94 -23.60
N ASP A 131 -3.22 -3.88 -22.76
CA ASP A 131 -2.06 -4.74 -23.05
C ASP A 131 -2.42 -5.99 -23.86
N ASP A 132 -3.71 -6.35 -23.97
CA ASP A 132 -4.20 -7.57 -24.64
C ASP A 132 -3.49 -8.85 -24.16
N ASP A 133 -3.27 -8.92 -22.84
CA ASP A 133 -2.57 -10.02 -22.21
C ASP A 133 -3.54 -11.14 -21.81
N PRO A 134 -3.56 -12.31 -22.49
CA PRO A 134 -4.48 -13.41 -22.15
C PRO A 134 -4.08 -14.16 -20.86
N SER A 135 -2.92 -13.84 -20.28
CA SER A 135 -2.45 -14.48 -19.05
C SER A 135 -1.63 -13.54 -18.18
N ARG A 136 -1.80 -13.66 -16.87
CA ARG A 136 -1.03 -12.97 -15.84
C ARG A 136 -0.39 -13.97 -14.89
N ARG A 137 0.94 -13.88 -14.70
CA ARG A 137 1.67 -14.67 -13.69
C ARG A 137 1.42 -16.19 -13.81
N GLY A 138 1.32 -16.68 -15.05
CA GLY A 138 1.07 -18.10 -15.36
C GLY A 138 -0.36 -18.56 -15.12
N GLN A 139 -1.31 -17.65 -14.96
CA GLN A 139 -2.75 -17.91 -14.89
C GLN A 139 -3.47 -17.14 -16.00
N PRO A 140 -4.59 -17.63 -16.56
CA PRO A 140 -5.35 -16.86 -17.53
C PRO A 140 -5.82 -15.52 -16.93
N SER A 141 -5.89 -14.47 -17.74
CA SER A 141 -6.34 -13.17 -17.28
C SER A 141 -7.85 -13.16 -17.03
N SER A 142 -8.34 -12.19 -16.25
CA SER A 142 -9.75 -12.12 -15.86
C SER A 142 -10.68 -12.13 -17.08
N HIS A 143 -10.36 -11.34 -18.11
CA HIS A 143 -11.17 -11.26 -19.33
C HIS A 143 -11.17 -12.57 -20.14
N THR A 144 -10.11 -13.39 -20.02
CA THR A 144 -10.00 -14.68 -20.70
C THR A 144 -10.93 -15.73 -20.08
N ILE A 145 -11.23 -15.61 -18.78
CA ILE A 145 -12.07 -16.56 -18.04
C ILE A 145 -13.53 -16.10 -17.99
N PHE A 146 -13.74 -14.83 -17.65
CA PHE A 146 -15.07 -14.28 -17.37
C PHE A 146 -15.65 -13.47 -18.53
N GLY A 147 -14.84 -13.19 -19.57
CA GLY A 147 -15.18 -12.28 -20.65
C GLY A 147 -14.83 -10.83 -20.34
N ILE A 148 -14.78 -10.02 -21.40
CA ILE A 148 -14.36 -8.62 -21.36
C ILE A 148 -15.27 -7.80 -20.43
N ASP A 149 -16.60 -7.88 -20.61
CA ASP A 149 -17.57 -7.10 -19.85
C ASP A 149 -17.48 -7.37 -18.35
N MET A 150 -17.34 -8.64 -17.96
CA MET A 150 -17.19 -9.03 -16.56
C MET A 150 -15.86 -8.58 -15.96
N ALA A 151 -14.78 -8.62 -16.73
CA ALA A 151 -13.49 -8.10 -16.28
C ALA A 151 -13.55 -6.59 -16.03
N ILE A 152 -14.18 -5.83 -16.93
CA ILE A 152 -14.40 -4.39 -16.75
C ILE A 152 -15.18 -4.14 -15.45
N LEU A 153 -16.33 -4.80 -15.28
CA LEU A 153 -17.17 -4.64 -14.10
C LEU A 153 -16.46 -5.07 -12.80
N ALA A 154 -15.64 -6.11 -12.83
CA ALA A 154 -14.87 -6.56 -11.67
C ALA A 154 -13.83 -5.52 -11.25
N GLY A 155 -13.10 -4.92 -12.21
CA GLY A 155 -12.19 -3.81 -11.93
C GLY A 155 -12.92 -2.58 -11.39
N ASP A 156 -14.03 -2.20 -12.02
CA ASP A 156 -14.88 -1.07 -11.63
C ASP A 156 -15.52 -1.25 -10.25
N ALA A 157 -15.78 -2.49 -9.83
CA ALA A 157 -16.28 -2.81 -8.50
C ALA A 157 -15.16 -2.80 -7.45
N LEU A 158 -13.97 -3.33 -7.76
CA LEU A 158 -12.83 -3.41 -6.83
C LEU A 158 -12.28 -2.04 -6.45
N PHE A 159 -12.19 -1.13 -7.42
CA PHE A 159 -11.63 0.20 -7.21
C PHE A 159 -12.35 0.97 -6.09
N PRO A 160 -13.67 1.25 -6.16
CA PRO A 160 -14.42 1.89 -5.08
C PRO A 160 -14.56 1.01 -3.84
N LEU A 161 -14.55 -0.33 -3.96
CA LEU A 161 -14.55 -1.21 -2.80
C LEU A 161 -13.32 -0.99 -1.93
N GLY A 162 -12.14 -0.75 -2.51
CA GLY A 162 -10.94 -0.40 -1.75
C GLY A 162 -11.13 0.85 -0.89
N PHE A 163 -11.67 1.93 -1.47
CA PHE A 163 -11.99 3.16 -0.74
C PHE A 163 -13.04 2.93 0.35
N ARG A 164 -14.10 2.19 0.04
CA ARG A 164 -15.11 1.84 1.04
C ARG A 164 -14.48 1.05 2.18
N HIS A 165 -13.62 0.09 1.88
CA HIS A 165 -13.00 -0.80 2.87
C HIS A 165 -12.15 -0.02 3.86
N ILE A 166 -11.24 0.84 3.38
CA ILE A 166 -10.41 1.67 4.28
C ILE A 166 -11.26 2.60 5.15
N VAL A 167 -12.27 3.28 4.58
CA VAL A 167 -13.13 4.21 5.35
C VAL A 167 -13.93 3.49 6.44
N SER A 168 -14.40 2.27 6.17
CA SER A 168 -15.26 1.52 7.09
C SER A 168 -14.51 0.73 8.16
N HIS A 169 -13.22 0.43 7.95
CA HIS A 169 -12.46 -0.45 8.83
C HIS A 169 -11.24 0.23 9.48
N THR A 170 -10.85 1.43 9.05
CA THR A 170 -9.84 2.21 9.77
C THR A 170 -10.46 2.82 11.04
N PRO A 171 -9.91 2.55 12.24
CA PRO A 171 -10.44 3.12 13.47
C PRO A 171 -10.29 4.64 13.49
N ALA A 172 -11.33 5.36 13.91
CA ALA A 172 -11.39 6.82 13.90
C ALA A 172 -10.58 7.51 15.03
N GLY A 173 -9.61 6.83 15.63
CA GLY A 173 -8.81 7.34 16.75
C GLY A 173 -7.39 7.77 16.35
N PRO A 174 -6.74 8.67 17.10
CA PRO A 174 -5.31 8.91 16.94
C PRO A 174 -4.54 7.61 17.18
N CYS A 175 -3.50 7.35 16.38
CA CYS A 175 -2.56 6.27 16.65
C CYS A 175 -2.00 6.45 18.07
N PRO A 176 -2.08 5.44 18.95
CA PRO A 176 -1.49 5.52 20.28
C PRO A 176 0.02 5.68 20.23
#